data_AF-A0A453HP31-F1
#
_entry.id   AF-A0A453HP31-F1
#
_cell.length_a   1.000
_cell.length_b   1.000
_cell.length_c   1.000
_cell.angle_alpha   90.00
_cell.angle_beta   90.00
_cell.angle_gamma   90.00
#
_symmetry.space_group_name_H-M   'P 1'
#
loop_
_entity.id
_entity.type
_entity.pdbx_description
1 polymer ?
#
loop_
_entity_poly.entity_id
_entity_poly.type
_entity_poly.pdbx_seq_one_letter_code
_entity_poly.pdbx_strand_id
1 'polypeptide(L)'
;SYPGTIGGGAVLTFSPRRGRCGTAAMAAPSREAEPASSLGDLTRVDFPILDQEFDGNKLVYFDNGATSQKPSHVMKALDDYYRFYNSNVHRGIHALSAKATDAYESARRKVANFINAADSREIIFTRNATEAINLVAYSWGLSNLKQGDEVNPPSSPADTSCSTCQS
;
A
#
# COMPACT_ATOMS: atom_id res chain seq x y z
N SER A 1 -47.33 -40.77 12.32
CA SER A 1 -47.53 -40.87 13.78
C SER A 1 -47.06 -39.60 14.45
N TYR A 2 -47.87 -39.09 15.38
CA TYR A 2 -47.72 -37.88 16.21
C TYR A 2 -46.60 -38.03 17.29
N PRO A 3 -46.32 -37.01 18.14
CA PRO A 3 -46.37 -35.54 17.99
C PRO A 3 -45.18 -34.77 18.63
N GLY A 4 -45.23 -33.44 18.65
CA GLY A 4 -44.40 -32.58 19.52
C GLY A 4 -44.87 -31.12 19.63
N THR A 5 -46.09 -30.87 20.13
CA THR A 5 -46.70 -29.52 20.24
C THR A 5 -46.67 -28.98 21.68
N ILE A 6 -45.96 -27.86 21.94
CA ILE A 6 -46.24 -26.75 22.90
C ILE A 6 -45.39 -25.53 22.44
N GLY A 7 -45.78 -24.26 22.50
CA GLY A 7 -47.08 -23.62 22.76
C GLY A 7 -46.95 -22.20 23.36
N GLY A 8 -47.50 -21.17 22.70
CA GLY A 8 -47.50 -19.75 23.13
C GLY A 8 -46.33 -18.91 22.56
N GLY A 9 -46.47 -17.63 22.19
CA GLY A 9 -47.63 -16.74 22.31
C GLY A 9 -47.29 -15.42 23.01
N ALA A 10 -46.50 -14.54 22.38
CA ALA A 10 -46.24 -13.19 22.87
C ALA A 10 -45.87 -12.22 21.74
N VAL A 11 -46.88 -11.64 21.07
CA VAL A 11 -46.70 -10.46 20.21
C VAL A 11 -46.59 -9.25 21.12
N LEU A 12 -45.38 -8.70 21.29
CA LEU A 12 -45.18 -7.49 22.11
C LEU A 12 -45.51 -6.23 21.33
N THR A 13 -46.76 -5.78 21.44
CA THR A 13 -47.21 -4.47 20.98
C THR A 13 -46.63 -3.36 21.88
N PHE A 14 -45.75 -2.52 21.33
CA PHE A 14 -45.20 -1.39 22.07
C PHE A 14 -46.19 -0.21 22.07
N SER A 15 -46.74 0.11 23.25
CA SER A 15 -47.66 1.25 23.43
C SER A 15 -46.94 2.40 24.15
N PRO A 16 -47.10 3.67 23.72
CA PRO A 16 -46.29 4.77 24.24
C PRO A 16 -46.79 5.24 25.61
N ARG A 17 -45.93 5.18 26.63
CA ARG A 17 -46.13 5.95 27.88
C ARG A 17 -45.05 7.01 28.07
N ARG A 18 -45.52 8.17 28.51
CA ARG A 18 -44.78 9.43 28.58
C ARG A 18 -43.70 9.41 29.65
N GLY A 19 -42.59 10.10 29.36
CA GLY A 19 -41.91 10.93 30.36
C GLY A 19 -40.63 10.38 30.96
N ARG A 20 -39.49 10.63 30.29
CA ARG A 20 -38.34 11.20 30.99
C ARG A 20 -37.44 12.00 30.06
N CYS A 21 -36.81 13.02 30.65
CA CYS A 21 -35.86 13.90 29.99
C CYS A 21 -34.64 13.10 29.53
N GLY A 22 -34.38 13.10 28.23
CA GLY A 22 -33.13 12.68 27.62
C GLY A 22 -32.83 13.66 26.50
N THR A 23 -31.66 14.29 26.52
CA THR A 23 -31.23 15.22 25.48
C THR A 23 -31.12 14.49 24.15
N ALA A 24 -32.10 14.71 23.28
CA ALA A 24 -32.00 14.30 21.89
C ALA A 24 -30.85 15.05 21.24
N ALA A 25 -29.70 14.38 21.10
CA ALA A 25 -28.66 14.81 20.18
C ALA A 25 -29.28 14.75 18.78
N MET A 26 -29.76 15.89 18.30
CA MET A 26 -30.23 16.01 16.92
C MET A 26 -29.03 15.70 16.03
N ALA A 27 -29.12 14.58 15.31
CA ALA A 27 -28.20 14.31 14.21
C ALA A 27 -28.26 15.53 13.28
N ALA A 28 -27.15 16.27 13.20
CA ALA A 28 -27.05 17.37 12.27
C ALA A 28 -27.34 16.82 10.86
N PRO A 29 -28.12 17.53 10.03
CA PRO A 29 -28.37 17.07 8.67
C PRO A 29 -27.01 16.92 7.99
N SER A 30 -26.70 15.70 7.56
CA SER A 30 -25.55 15.41 6.72
C SER A 30 -25.69 16.29 5.49
N ARG A 31 -24.87 17.34 5.38
CA ARG A 31 -24.79 18.16 4.18
C ARG A 31 -24.50 17.21 3.02
N GLU A 32 -25.48 17.08 2.12
CA GLU A 32 -25.26 16.51 0.81
C GLU A 32 -24.18 17.37 0.16
N ALA A 33 -22.98 16.79 0.04
CA ALA A 33 -21.86 17.47 -0.57
C ALA A 33 -22.09 17.47 -2.08
N GLU A 34 -22.37 18.65 -2.63
CA GLU A 34 -22.27 18.93 -4.06
C GLU A 34 -21.00 18.26 -4.63
N PRO A 35 -21.07 17.58 -5.78
CA PRO A 35 -20.01 16.69 -6.26
C PRO A 35 -18.84 17.47 -6.87
N ALA A 36 -18.12 18.21 -6.02
CA ALA A 36 -16.74 18.59 -6.29
C ALA A 36 -15.91 17.29 -6.28
N SER A 37 -15.72 16.70 -7.46
CA SER A 37 -14.98 15.45 -7.64
C SER A 37 -13.60 15.58 -6.99
N SER A 38 -13.40 14.88 -5.87
CA SER A 38 -12.11 14.92 -5.18
C SER A 38 -11.06 14.20 -6.03
N LEU A 39 -9.78 14.45 -5.76
CA LEU A 39 -8.71 13.68 -6.39
C LEU A 39 -8.87 12.17 -6.14
N GLY A 40 -9.46 11.79 -4.99
CA GLY A 40 -9.82 10.41 -4.68
C GLY A 40 -10.88 9.85 -5.63
N ASP A 41 -11.96 10.59 -5.89
CA ASP A 41 -13.04 10.16 -6.79
C ASP A 41 -12.54 10.01 -8.24
N LEU A 42 -11.69 10.94 -8.69
CA LEU A 42 -11.08 10.92 -10.02
C LEU A 42 -10.09 9.76 -10.20
N THR A 43 -9.36 9.37 -9.16
CA THR A 43 -8.32 8.32 -9.25
C THR A 43 -8.79 6.94 -8.80
N ARG A 44 -9.90 6.79 -8.07
CA ARG A 44 -10.39 5.49 -7.57
C ARG A 44 -10.60 4.48 -8.70
N VAL A 45 -11.03 4.93 -9.87
CA VAL A 45 -11.24 4.10 -11.07
C VAL A 45 -9.96 3.40 -11.56
N ASP A 46 -8.78 3.95 -11.26
CA ASP A 46 -7.50 3.32 -11.61
C ASP A 46 -7.14 2.14 -10.70
N PHE A 47 -7.85 1.92 -9.58
CA PHE A 47 -7.54 0.87 -8.59
C PHE A 47 -8.68 -0.17 -8.51
N PRO A 48 -8.72 -1.20 -9.39
CA PRO A 48 -9.81 -2.18 -9.45
C PRO A 48 -10.12 -2.90 -8.13
N ILE A 49 -9.14 -3.03 -7.23
CA ILE A 49 -9.36 -3.64 -5.91
C ILE A 49 -10.30 -2.82 -5.01
N LEU A 50 -10.39 -1.50 -5.21
CA LEU A 50 -11.25 -0.61 -4.42
C LEU A 50 -12.72 -0.65 -4.85
N ASP A 51 -13.06 -1.33 -5.94
CA ASP A 51 -14.45 -1.52 -6.40
C ASP A 51 -15.02 -2.89 -5.96
N GLN A 52 -14.43 -3.49 -4.92
CA GLN A 52 -14.87 -4.77 -4.35
C GLN A 52 -15.77 -4.57 -3.13
N GLU A 53 -16.66 -5.52 -2.92
CA GLU A 53 -17.46 -5.66 -1.70
C GLU A 53 -16.89 -6.78 -0.83
N PHE A 54 -16.88 -6.56 0.49
CA PHE A 54 -16.44 -7.53 1.50
C PHE A 54 -17.51 -7.60 2.60
N ASP A 55 -17.98 -8.80 2.93
CA ASP A 55 -19.10 -9.03 3.85
C ASP A 55 -20.33 -8.13 3.60
N GLY A 56 -20.66 -7.92 2.32
CA GLY A 56 -21.80 -7.09 1.87
C GLY A 56 -21.60 -5.57 2.04
N ASN A 57 -20.39 -5.11 2.36
CA ASN A 57 -20.03 -3.71 2.49
C ASN A 57 -18.97 -3.31 1.46
N LYS A 58 -19.01 -2.07 0.97
CA LYS A 58 -17.98 -1.55 0.05
C LYS A 58 -16.61 -1.49 0.73
N LEU A 59 -15.54 -1.88 0.03
CA LEU A 59 -14.19 -1.84 0.58
C LEU A 59 -13.72 -0.41 0.88
N VAL A 60 -13.40 -0.17 2.16
CA VAL A 60 -12.73 1.03 2.65
C VAL A 60 -11.36 0.64 3.18
N TYR A 61 -10.31 0.95 2.42
CA TYR A 61 -8.93 0.56 2.73
C TYR A 61 -8.14 1.73 3.32
N PHE A 62 -7.81 1.67 4.61
CA PHE A 62 -7.03 2.69 5.32
C PHE A 62 -5.62 2.24 5.73
N ASP A 63 -5.19 1.03 5.37
CA ASP A 63 -3.88 0.46 5.75
C ASP A 63 -2.75 0.75 4.72
N ASN A 64 -2.80 1.93 4.09
CA ASN A 64 -1.81 2.31 3.06
C ASN A 64 -0.38 2.46 3.61
N GLY A 65 -0.22 2.53 4.94
CA GLY A 65 1.08 2.58 5.62
C GLY A 65 1.81 1.24 5.63
N ALA A 66 1.11 0.10 5.60
CA ALA A 66 1.71 -1.22 5.44
C ALA A 66 2.04 -1.52 3.97
N THR A 67 1.08 -1.28 3.06
CA THR A 67 1.32 -1.35 1.61
C THR A 67 0.26 -0.57 0.84
N SER A 68 0.66 0.13 -0.23
CA SER A 68 -0.27 0.85 -1.10
C SER A 68 -0.82 -0.05 -2.19
N GLN A 69 -2.11 0.09 -2.53
CA GLN A 69 -2.71 -0.59 -3.67
C GLN A 69 -2.07 -0.18 -5.00
N LYS A 70 -2.17 -1.03 -6.04
CA LYS A 70 -1.51 -0.80 -7.34
C LYS A 70 -2.53 -0.37 -8.40
N PRO A 71 -2.28 0.71 -9.17
CA PRO A 71 -3.19 1.10 -10.24
C PRO A 71 -3.04 0.18 -11.46
N SER A 72 -4.09 0.12 -12.28
CA SER A 72 -4.21 -0.62 -13.54
C SER A 72 -2.99 -0.45 -14.45
N HIS A 73 -2.50 0.79 -14.58
CA HIS A 73 -1.31 1.18 -15.34
C HIS A 73 -0.03 0.43 -14.92
N VAL A 74 0.18 0.20 -13.61
CA VAL A 74 1.35 -0.54 -13.09
C VAL A 74 1.21 -2.03 -13.37
N MET A 75 0.02 -2.59 -13.21
CA MET A 75 -0.25 -4.00 -13.53
C MET A 75 -0.06 -4.28 -15.02
N LYS A 76 -0.55 -3.39 -15.90
CA LYS A 76 -0.35 -3.48 -17.35
C LYS A 76 1.12 -3.43 -17.74
N ALA A 77 1.91 -2.51 -17.17
CA ALA A 77 3.33 -2.40 -17.49
C ALA A 77 4.12 -3.68 -17.12
N LEU A 78 3.72 -4.36 -16.04
CA LEU A 78 4.31 -5.64 -15.64
C LEU A 78 3.91 -6.79 -16.58
N ASP A 79 2.64 -6.86 -16.96
CA ASP A 79 2.11 -7.84 -17.93
C ASP A 79 2.75 -7.65 -19.32
N ASP A 80 2.87 -6.41 -19.80
CA ASP A 80 3.56 -6.07 -21.06
C ASP A 80 5.04 -6.53 -21.03
N TYR A 81 5.75 -6.33 -19.92
CA TYR A 81 7.13 -6.80 -19.75
C TYR A 81 7.23 -8.32 -19.90
N TYR A 82 6.42 -9.07 -19.16
CA TYR A 82 6.46 -10.54 -19.18
C TYR A 82 6.01 -11.13 -20.52
N ARG A 83 5.01 -10.55 -21.19
CA ARG A 83 4.51 -11.06 -22.48
C ARG A 83 5.44 -10.79 -23.66
N PHE A 84 6.08 -9.61 -23.71
CA PHE A 84 6.66 -9.11 -24.95
C PHE A 84 8.19 -8.97 -24.95
N TYR A 85 8.86 -8.81 -23.80
CA TYR A 85 10.31 -8.54 -23.76
C TYR A 85 11.01 -8.95 -22.47
N ASN A 86 10.52 -9.99 -21.78
CA ASN A 86 11.26 -10.60 -20.68
C ASN A 86 12.58 -11.21 -21.18
N SER A 87 13.70 -10.75 -20.63
CA SER A 87 15.03 -11.27 -20.94
C SER A 87 16.02 -10.85 -19.87
N ASN A 88 17.17 -11.54 -19.79
CA ASN A 88 18.24 -11.12 -18.90
C ASN A 88 18.85 -9.80 -19.40
N VAL A 89 18.74 -8.77 -18.57
CA VAL A 89 19.31 -7.43 -18.77
C VAL A 89 20.85 -7.53 -18.78
N HIS A 90 21.51 -6.73 -19.63
CA HIS A 90 22.97 -6.70 -19.84
C HIS A 90 23.66 -8.02 -20.30
N ARG A 91 22.91 -9.06 -20.72
CA ARG A 91 23.51 -10.36 -21.11
C ARG A 91 23.29 -10.79 -22.56
N GLY A 92 22.59 -10.03 -23.39
CA GLY A 92 22.19 -10.50 -24.72
C GLY A 92 22.59 -9.58 -25.88
N ILE A 93 23.22 -10.19 -26.88
CA ILE A 93 23.48 -9.66 -28.22
C ILE A 93 22.17 -9.59 -29.06
N HIS A 94 21.03 -9.99 -28.48
CA HIS A 94 19.74 -10.15 -29.14
C HIS A 94 18.72 -9.08 -28.75
N ALA A 95 17.81 -8.74 -29.67
CA ALA A 95 16.89 -7.61 -29.56
C ALA A 95 16.02 -7.56 -28.29
N LEU A 96 15.60 -8.71 -27.73
CA LEU A 96 14.82 -8.76 -26.50
C LEU A 96 15.62 -8.32 -25.27
N SER A 97 16.91 -8.67 -25.19
CA SER A 97 17.79 -8.26 -24.09
C SER A 97 18.15 -6.78 -24.17
N ALA A 98 18.35 -6.25 -25.39
CA ALA A 98 18.48 -4.81 -25.61
C ALA A 98 17.24 -4.07 -25.10
N LYS A 99 16.04 -4.45 -25.57
CA LYS A 99 14.77 -3.83 -25.14
C LYS A 99 14.50 -3.94 -23.63
N ALA A 100 14.83 -5.09 -23.01
CA ALA A 100 14.75 -5.26 -21.55
C ALA A 100 15.71 -4.32 -20.81
N THR A 101 16.94 -4.20 -21.31
CA THR A 101 17.98 -3.31 -20.75
C THR A 101 17.57 -1.84 -20.86
N ASP A 102 17.07 -1.42 -22.04
CA ASP A 102 16.60 -0.05 -22.27
C ASP A 102 15.42 0.31 -21.36
N ALA A 103 14.47 -0.61 -21.16
CA ALA A 103 13.34 -0.43 -20.26
C ALA A 103 13.78 -0.33 -18.79
N TYR A 104 14.72 -1.17 -18.36
CA TYR A 104 15.28 -1.18 -17.01
C TYR A 104 16.05 0.11 -16.69
N GLU A 105 16.94 0.53 -17.59
CA GLU A 105 17.68 1.79 -17.42
C GLU A 105 16.79 3.03 -17.61
N SER A 106 15.71 2.95 -18.40
CA SER A 106 14.67 3.98 -18.44
C SER A 106 13.95 4.10 -17.09
N ALA A 107 13.64 2.99 -16.43
CA ALA A 107 13.09 3.01 -15.07
C ALA A 107 14.08 3.63 -14.08
N ARG A 108 15.38 3.33 -14.17
CA ARG A 108 16.43 3.96 -13.35
C ARG A 108 16.44 5.49 -13.51
N ARG A 109 16.42 5.98 -14.76
CA ARG A 109 16.35 7.43 -15.06
C ARG A 109 15.06 8.09 -14.54
N LYS A 110 13.91 7.40 -14.61
CA LYS A 110 12.65 7.90 -14.02
C LYS A 110 12.73 8.04 -12.50
N VAL A 111 13.33 7.08 -11.80
CA VAL A 111 13.53 7.16 -10.35
C VAL A 111 14.51 8.27 -9.98
N ALA A 112 15.61 8.41 -10.73
CA ALA A 112 16.57 9.51 -10.54
C ALA A 112 15.89 10.88 -10.65
N ASN A 113 15.11 11.10 -11.71
CA ASN A 113 14.35 12.34 -11.90
C ASN A 113 13.28 12.55 -10.82
N PHE A 114 12.64 11.48 -10.33
CA PHE A 114 11.62 11.57 -9.28
C PHE A 114 12.16 12.06 -7.94
N ILE A 115 13.40 11.69 -7.58
CA ILE A 115 14.08 12.17 -6.37
C ILE A 115 15.05 13.34 -6.63
N ASN A 116 15.12 13.84 -7.87
CA ASN A 116 16.07 14.87 -8.32
C ASN A 116 17.55 14.52 -8.02
N ALA A 117 17.95 13.28 -8.28
CA ALA A 117 19.35 12.85 -8.26
C ALA A 117 20.15 13.46 -9.43
N ALA A 118 21.46 13.63 -9.25
CA ALA A 118 22.33 14.25 -10.26
C ALA A 118 22.66 13.29 -11.41
N ASP A 119 22.75 11.98 -11.12
CA ASP A 119 22.95 10.94 -12.12
C ASP A 119 22.10 9.69 -11.80
N SER A 120 21.51 9.11 -12.85
CA SER A 120 20.91 7.78 -12.79
C SER A 120 21.80 6.69 -12.17
N ARG A 121 23.13 6.80 -12.29
CA ARG A 121 24.10 5.86 -11.71
C ARG A 121 24.15 5.89 -10.18
N GLU A 122 23.61 6.93 -9.53
CA GLU A 122 23.47 7.02 -8.08
C GLU A 122 22.31 6.12 -7.56
N ILE A 123 21.40 5.68 -8.45
CA ILE A 123 20.25 4.85 -8.10
C ILE A 123 20.61 3.37 -8.14
N ILE A 124 20.69 2.75 -6.96
CA ILE A 124 20.87 1.30 -6.80
C ILE A 124 19.50 0.66 -6.50
N PHE A 125 19.06 -0.26 -7.36
CA PHE A 125 17.85 -1.04 -7.11
C PHE A 125 18.11 -2.15 -6.10
N THR A 126 17.31 -2.15 -5.02
CA THR A 126 17.25 -3.20 -4.00
C THR A 126 15.81 -3.72 -3.91
N ARG A 127 15.61 -4.83 -3.19
CA ARG A 127 14.30 -5.46 -2.94
C ARG A 127 13.37 -4.58 -2.09
N ASN A 128 13.92 -3.86 -1.12
CA ASN A 128 13.18 -2.97 -0.22
C ASN A 128 14.13 -1.98 0.51
N ALA A 129 13.55 -1.02 1.24
CA ALA A 129 14.32 -0.02 1.98
C ALA A 129 15.22 -0.61 3.07
N THR A 130 14.78 -1.68 3.76
CA THR A 130 15.59 -2.44 4.71
C THR A 130 16.89 -2.95 4.09
N GLU A 131 16.82 -3.55 2.90
CA GLU A 131 17.98 -4.04 2.18
C GLU A 131 18.90 -2.90 1.72
N ALA A 132 18.35 -1.74 1.34
CA ALA A 132 19.15 -0.55 1.02
C ALA A 132 19.93 -0.01 2.24
N ILE A 133 19.30 0.06 3.41
CA ILE A 133 19.96 0.47 4.66
C ILE A 133 21.07 -0.52 5.03
N ASN A 134 20.78 -1.82 4.95
CA ASN A 134 21.77 -2.87 5.22
C ASN A 134 22.93 -2.83 4.20
N LEU A 135 22.66 -2.58 2.91
CA LEU A 135 23.70 -2.42 1.90
C LEU A 135 24.69 -1.31 2.28
N VAL A 136 24.21 -0.15 2.74
CA VAL A 136 25.05 0.95 3.21
C VAL A 136 25.81 0.55 4.49
N ALA A 137 25.14 -0.06 5.47
CA ALA A 137 25.77 -0.48 6.72
C ALA A 137 26.91 -1.49 6.51
N TYR A 138 26.71 -2.50 5.66
CA TYR A 138 27.72 -3.53 5.38
C TYR A 138 28.84 -3.06 4.44
N SER A 139 28.53 -2.29 3.38
CA SER A 139 29.55 -1.88 2.41
C SER A 139 30.35 -0.65 2.87
N TRP A 140 29.66 0.39 3.34
CA TRP A 140 30.28 1.65 3.76
C TRP A 140 30.56 1.64 5.26
N GLY A 141 29.58 1.27 6.09
CA GLY A 141 29.70 1.31 7.56
C GLY A 141 30.90 0.52 8.08
N LEU A 142 30.99 -0.77 7.76
CA LEU A 142 32.12 -1.63 8.17
C LEU A 142 33.50 -1.17 7.64
N SER A 143 33.53 -0.40 6.56
CA SER A 143 34.78 0.06 5.93
C SER A 143 35.25 1.42 6.45
N ASN A 144 34.35 2.22 7.04
CA ASN A 144 34.62 3.61 7.40
C ASN A 144 34.48 3.91 8.90
N LEU A 145 33.58 3.21 9.61
CA LEU A 145 33.39 3.40 11.06
C LEU A 145 34.48 2.66 11.84
N LYS A 146 35.07 3.35 12.81
CA LYS A 146 36.10 2.87 13.71
C LYS A 146 35.63 2.93 15.17
N GLN A 147 36.38 2.26 16.04
CA GLN A 147 36.16 2.36 17.48
C GLN A 147 36.33 3.82 17.94
N GLY A 148 35.24 4.41 18.42
CA GLY A 148 35.18 5.81 18.85
C GLY A 148 34.35 6.73 17.94
N ASP A 149 33.90 6.27 16.77
CA ASP A 149 32.98 7.02 15.92
C ASP A 149 31.53 6.87 16.40
N GLU A 150 30.76 7.96 16.39
CA GLU A 150 29.35 7.97 16.79
C GLU A 150 28.42 8.11 15.58
N VAL A 151 27.37 7.28 15.54
CA VAL A 151 26.25 7.41 14.59
C VAL A 151 25.02 7.83 15.39
N ASN A 152 24.43 8.97 15.04
CA ASN A 152 23.28 9.52 15.77
C ASN A 152 21.95 9.20 15.03
N PRO A 153 21.19 8.16 15.44
CA PRO A 153 19.90 7.84 14.84
C PRO A 153 18.81 8.87 15.23
N PRO A 154 17.72 8.99 14.44
CA PRO A 154 16.57 9.79 14.84
C PRO A 154 15.90 9.24 16.10
N SER A 155 15.21 10.10 16.85
CA SER A 155 14.55 9.75 18.13
C SER A 155 13.39 8.75 18.00
N SER A 156 12.92 8.49 16.78
CA SER A 156 11.98 7.42 16.44
C SER A 156 12.42 6.78 15.12
N PRO A 157 13.30 5.76 15.16
CA PRO A 157 13.66 5.01 13.98
C PRO A 157 12.53 4.04 13.62
N ALA A 158 12.39 3.74 12.32
CA ALA A 158 11.62 2.58 11.90
C ALA A 158 12.48 1.31 12.12
N ASP A 159 11.91 0.28 12.75
CA ASP A 159 12.57 -1.01 13.02
C ASP A 159 12.80 -1.82 11.73
N THR A 160 13.76 -1.36 10.93
CA THR A 160 14.16 -1.97 9.66
C THR A 160 15.32 -2.95 9.81
N SER A 161 16.01 -2.96 10.96
CA SER A 161 17.24 -3.71 11.22
C SER A 161 17.04 -5.06 11.95
N CYS A 162 15.83 -5.37 12.42
CA CYS A 162 15.58 -6.55 13.26
C CYS A 162 15.40 -7.85 12.43
N SER A 163 16.50 -8.33 11.84
CA SER A 163 16.61 -9.71 11.32
C SER A 163 17.75 -10.52 11.95
N THR A 164 18.50 -9.92 12.89
CA THR A 164 19.75 -10.49 13.45
C THR A 164 19.71 -10.68 14.97
N CYS A 165 18.55 -10.47 15.59
CA CYS A 165 18.33 -10.66 17.05
C CYS A 165 17.48 -11.91 17.37
N GLN A 166 17.36 -12.85 16.44
CA GLN A 166 16.69 -14.15 16.62
C GLN A 166 17.63 -15.31 16.27
N SER A 167 18.69 -15.47 17.07
CA SER A 167 19.55 -16.67 17.12
C SER A 167 20.29 -16.71 18.45
#